data_AF-A0A3C2E455-F1
#
_entry.id   AF-A0A3C2E455-F1
#
_cell.length_a   1.000
_cell.length_b   1.000
_cell.length_c   1.000
_cell.angle_alpha   90.00
_cell.angle_beta   90.00
_cell.angle_gamma   90.00
#
_symmetry.space_group_name_H-M   'P 1'
#
loop_
_entity.id
_entity.type
_entity.pdbx_description
1 polymer ?
#
loop_
_entity_poly.entity_id
_entity_poly.type
_entity_poly.pdbx_seq_one_letter_code
_entity_poly.pdbx_strand_id
1 'polypeptide(L)' 'MAFTDVETAQAHSAIETDASGDDLCKLGLLYSTGQGGTIDFIEAHKWFNLAALMGSEPAKHYRREISDEMSTF' A
#
# COMPACT_ATOMS: atom_id res chain seq x y z
N MET A 1 -19.79 -18.12 7.08
CA MET A 1 -19.02 -17.45 6.02
C MET A 1 -17.95 -16.63 6.72
N ALA A 2 -16.77 -17.21 6.91
CA ALA A 2 -15.61 -16.55 7.49
C ALA A 2 -14.58 -16.43 6.36
N PHE A 3 -14.52 -15.27 5.74
CA PHE A 3 -13.59 -14.95 4.64
C PHE A 3 -12.60 -13.85 5.05
N THR A 4 -12.35 -13.66 6.36
CA THR A 4 -11.69 -12.46 6.88
C THR A 4 -10.23 -12.62 7.30
N ASP A 5 -9.61 -13.79 7.14
CA ASP A 5 -8.30 -14.03 7.81
C ASP A 5 -7.16 -14.44 6.87
N VAL A 6 -7.37 -14.48 5.54
CA VAL A 6 -6.33 -14.94 4.60
C VAL A 6 -5.75 -13.84 3.71
N GLU A 7 -6.51 -12.80 3.35
CA GLU A 7 -6.02 -11.78 2.41
C GLU A 7 -5.11 -10.71 3.06
N THR A 8 -5.33 -10.35 4.32
CA THR A 8 -4.46 -9.40 5.05
C THR A 8 -3.15 -10.04 5.54
N ALA A 9 -3.08 -11.37 5.61
CA ALA A 9 -1.86 -12.11 5.91
C ALA A 9 -0.90 -12.20 4.72
N GLN A 10 -1.43 -12.19 3.48
CA GLN A 10 -0.61 -12.28 2.27
C GLN A 10 0.19 -10.99 1.99
N ALA A 11 -0.31 -9.83 2.42
CA ALA A 11 0.37 -8.55 2.32
C ALA A 11 1.69 -8.49 3.13
N HIS A 12 1.75 -9.15 4.29
CA HIS A 12 2.94 -9.18 5.14
C HIS A 12 4.01 -10.17 4.66
N SER A 13 3.62 -11.22 3.93
CA SER A 13 4.55 -12.24 3.44
C SER A 13 5.25 -11.88 2.12
N ALA A 14 4.85 -10.77 1.47
CA ALA A 14 5.38 -10.35 0.17
C ALA A 14 6.54 -9.35 0.26
N ILE A 15 6.99 -8.96 1.46
CA ILE A 15 8.32 -8.37 1.61
C ILE A 15 9.33 -9.52 1.56
N GLU A 16 9.39 -10.18 0.41
CA GLU A 16 10.57 -10.92 0.03
C GLU A 16 11.73 -9.92 0.11
N THR A 17 12.89 -10.36 0.60
CA THR A 17 14.09 -9.53 0.80
C THR A 17 14.60 -8.81 -0.48
N ASP A 18 13.90 -8.96 -1.61
CA ASP A 18 14.14 -8.38 -2.92
C ASP A 18 12.93 -7.58 -3.48
N ALA A 19 11.92 -7.27 -2.66
CA ALA A 19 10.70 -6.59 -3.13
C ALA A 19 11.03 -5.26 -3.84
N SER A 20 10.61 -5.13 -5.10
CA SER A 20 10.89 -3.95 -5.91
C SER A 20 10.02 -2.75 -5.51
N GLY A 21 10.42 -1.55 -5.92
CA GLY A 21 9.60 -0.35 -5.72
C GLY A 21 8.19 -0.50 -6.32
N ASP A 22 8.04 -1.22 -7.43
CA ASP A 22 6.74 -1.50 -8.05
C ASP A 22 5.89 -2.47 -7.21
N ASP A 23 6.49 -3.44 -6.54
CA ASP A 23 5.75 -4.38 -5.69
C ASP A 23 5.22 -3.70 -4.43
N LEU A 24 6.05 -2.85 -3.81
CA LEU A 24 5.61 -1.99 -2.71
C LEU A 24 4.55 -0.98 -3.17
N CYS A 25 4.60 -0.51 -4.41
CA CYS A 25 3.57 0.36 -4.97
C CYS A 25 2.22 -0.38 -5.10
N LYS A 26 2.22 -1.62 -5.59
CA LYS A 26 1.00 -2.44 -5.66
C LYS A 26 0.43 -2.70 -4.26
N LEU A 27 1.30 -2.91 -3.27
CA LEU A 27 0.88 -3.10 -1.89
C LEU A 27 0.18 -1.84 -1.36
N GLY A 28 0.74 -0.66 -1.61
CA GLY A 28 0.09 0.61 -1.28
C GLY A 28 -1.29 0.76 -1.91
N LEU A 29 -1.45 0.33 -3.18
CA LEU A 29 -2.74 0.34 -3.88
C LEU A 29 -3.78 -0.58 -3.24
N LEU A 30 -3.39 -1.76 -2.75
CA LEU A 30 -4.31 -2.67 -2.06
C LEU A 30 -4.91 -2.02 -0.83
N TYR A 31 -4.06 -1.38 -0.01
CA TYR A 31 -4.51 -0.67 1.20
C TYR A 31 -5.31 0.61 0.87
N SER A 32 -4.95 1.35 -0.18
CA SER A 32 -5.67 2.58 -0.56
C SER A 32 -7.04 2.31 -1.19
N THR A 33 -7.22 1.15 -1.82
CA THR A 33 -8.49 0.75 -2.44
C THR A 33 -9.36 -0.11 -1.53
N GLY A 34 -8.82 -0.56 -0.39
CA GLY A 34 -9.50 -1.48 0.53
C GLY A 34 -9.65 -2.89 -0.05
N GLN A 35 -8.81 -3.27 -1.01
CA GLN A 35 -8.86 -4.60 -1.61
C GLN A 35 -8.34 -5.62 -0.58
N GLY A 36 -9.27 -6.31 0.10
CA GLY A 36 -9.02 -7.21 1.22
C GLY A 36 -9.57 -6.75 2.58
N GLY A 37 -10.29 -5.63 2.63
CA GLY A 37 -10.88 -5.13 3.89
C GLY A 37 -11.37 -3.69 3.82
N THR A 38 -11.03 -2.90 4.83
CA THR A 38 -11.28 -1.46 4.88
C THR A 38 -10.16 -0.68 4.21
N ILE A 39 -10.46 0.50 3.67
CA ILE A 39 -9.43 1.44 3.19
C ILE A 39 -8.57 1.85 4.39
N ASP A 40 -7.27 1.62 4.28
CA ASP A 40 -6.27 2.10 5.25
C ASP A 40 -5.26 2.98 4.53
N PHE A 41 -5.53 4.29 4.56
CA PHE A 41 -4.63 5.25 3.96
C PHE A 41 -3.27 5.30 4.66
N ILE A 42 -3.21 5.03 5.97
CA ILE A 42 -1.96 5.11 6.75
C ILE A 42 -1.00 4.01 6.29
N GLU A 43 -1.48 2.78 6.14
CA GLU A 43 -0.70 1.68 5.58
C GLU A 43 -0.37 1.93 4.11
N ALA A 44 -1.33 2.41 3.30
CA ALA A 44 -1.07 2.75 1.90
C ALA A 44 0.09 3.75 1.74
N HIS A 45 0.04 4.86 2.50
CA HIS A 45 1.06 5.90 2.46
C HIS A 45 2.44 5.37 2.88
N LYS A 46 2.51 4.47 3.87
CA LYS A 46 3.76 3.81 4.27
C LYS A 46 4.39 3.04 3.10
N TRP A 47 3.60 2.24 2.38
CA TRP A 47 4.08 1.45 1.26
C TRP A 47 4.48 2.31 0.06
N PHE A 48 3.69 3.33 -0.27
CA PHE A 48 4.05 4.27 -1.32
C PHE A 48 5.33 5.05 -0.98
N ASN A 49 5.55 5.37 0.30
CA ASN A 49 6.79 6.02 0.72
C ASN A 49 8.02 5.11 0.53
N LEU A 50 7.92 3.83 0.89
CA LEU A 50 9.01 2.87 0.67
C LEU A 50 9.27 2.63 -0.83
N ALA A 51 8.20 2.45 -1.62
CA ALA A 51 8.26 2.33 -3.07
C ALA A 51 8.93 3.55 -3.74
N ALA A 52 8.58 4.75 -3.30
CA ALA A 52 9.16 5.99 -3.78
C ALA A 52 10.67 6.11 -3.45
N LEU A 53 11.09 5.64 -2.27
CA LEU A 53 12.51 5.57 -1.88
C LEU A 53 13.31 4.61 -2.76
N MET A 54 12.66 3.59 -3.33
CA MET A 54 13.25 2.65 -4.29
C MET A 54 13.20 3.13 -5.74
N GLY A 55 12.69 4.35 -5.99
CA GLY A 55 12.67 4.96 -7.32
C GLY A 55 11.37 4.75 -8.11
N SER A 56 10.31 4.20 -7.51
CA SER A 56 9.01 4.12 -8.18
C SER A 56 8.38 5.51 -8.31
N GLU A 57 8.34 6.03 -9.54
CA GLU A 57 7.64 7.29 -9.85
C GLU A 57 6.12 7.20 -9.58
N PRO A 58 5.40 6.12 -9.97
CA PRO A 58 3.99 5.97 -9.62
C PRO A 58 3.73 6.08 -8.12
N ALA A 59 4.60 5.49 -7.30
CA ALA A 59 4.45 5.57 -5.85
C ALA A 59 4.60 6.98 -5.30
N LYS A 60 5.44 7.84 -5.90
CA LYS A 60 5.53 9.26 -5.50
C LYS A 60 4.21 9.99 -5.72
N HIS A 61 3.55 9.72 -6.85
CA HIS A 61 2.24 10.27 -7.17
C HIS A 61 1.19 9.80 -6.17
N TYR A 62 1.03 8.49 -5.99
CA TYR A 62 0.04 7.95 -5.08
C TYR A 62 0.28 8.35 -3.62
N ARG A 63 1.54 8.41 -3.17
CA ARG A 63 1.88 8.91 -1.82
C ARG A 63 1.34 10.32 -1.60
N ARG A 64 1.47 11.19 -2.61
CA ARG A 64 1.00 12.57 -2.53
C ARG A 64 -0.52 12.63 -2.48
N GLU A 65 -1.20 11.93 -3.39
CA GLU A 65 -2.66 11.89 -3.43
C GLU A 65 -3.24 11.42 -2.10
N ILE A 66 -2.73 10.31 -1.57
CA ILE A 66 -3.18 9.77 -0.28
C ILE A 66 -2.86 10.73 0.87
N SER A 67 -1.72 11.42 0.85
CA SER A 67 -1.40 12.43 1.87
C SER A 67 -2.40 13.60 1.85
N ASP A 68 -2.87 14.01 0.67
CA ASP A 68 -3.85 15.08 0.53
C ASP A 68 -5.23 14.60 1.03
N GLU A 69 -5.64 13.37 0.70
CA GLU A 69 -6.87 12.74 1.20
C GLU A 69 -6.86 12.64 2.73
N MET A 70 -5.78 12.15 3.35
CA MET A 70 -5.64 12.09 4.82
C MET A 70 -5.81 13.43 5.50
N SER A 71 -5.37 14.52 4.86
CA SER A 71 -5.44 15.87 5.43
C SER A 71 -6.83 16.49 5.34
N THR A 72 -7.73 15.87 4.55
CA THR A 72 -9.08 16.35 4.26
C THR A 72 -10.13 15.78 5.23
N PHE A 73 -9.80 14.72 5.98
CA PHE A 73 -10.66 14.09 7.00
C PHE A 73 -10.24 14.46 8.43
#